data_AF-A0A947P1T8-F1
#
_entry.id   AF-A0A947P1T8-F1
#
_cell.length_a   1.000
_cell.length_b   1.000
_cell.length_c   1.000
_cell.angle_alpha   90.00
_cell.angle_beta   90.00
_cell.angle_gamma   90.00
#
_symmetry.space_group_name_H-M   'P 1'
#
loop_
_entity.id
_entity.type
_entity.pdbx_description
1 polymer ?
#
loop_
_entity_poly.entity_id
_entity_poly.type
_entity_poly.pdbx_seq_one_letter_code
_entity_poly.pdbx_strand_id
1 'polypeptide(L)'
;MTKNHEELDQNGLARRQVIIGTGAMAAGVALSHFGGMLRSAEAKGGPTEKWPWPYEKLDPAKTAEIAYNEWYRVFCGCAVINSVFSQLSEKIGEPYRSFPSDAFVFLEGGQVGWGTICGSPAGANIVANLIIGPRIAGASEGHHIASDIMQWYSETALPTFTPKTPKNSTKIITTTSDSPLCHISVGKWMKAADFELKSPERKDRCARVAASTAYRVVELLNDWKDGNFESTSDFTCAKEFGITGQYNCNECHGEKVPEPPAPKKS
;
A
#
# COMPACT_ATOMS: atom_id res chain seq x y z
N MET A 1 13.39 -68.72 30.60
CA MET A 1 13.97 -67.69 29.72
C MET A 1 14.04 -66.39 30.53
N THR A 2 15.15 -65.64 30.71
CA THR A 2 16.13 -65.06 29.76
C THR A 2 15.49 -64.12 28.74
N LYS A 3 15.98 -62.92 28.44
CA LYS A 3 16.87 -61.93 29.11
C LYS A 3 16.76 -60.63 28.24
N ASN A 4 17.32 -59.50 28.67
CA ASN A 4 17.28 -58.23 27.87
C ASN A 4 18.26 -58.22 26.67
N HIS A 5 18.10 -57.21 25.81
CA HIS A 5 18.94 -56.79 24.67
C HIS A 5 18.83 -57.67 23.40
N GLU A 6 18.81 -57.16 22.16
CA GLU A 6 18.69 -55.75 21.67
C GLU A 6 17.59 -55.72 20.54
N GLU A 7 17.55 -54.99 19.41
CA GLU A 7 18.45 -54.05 18.71
C GLU A 7 17.62 -53.01 17.90
N LEU A 8 18.26 -51.95 17.39
CA LEU A 8 17.65 -50.99 16.45
C LEU A 8 17.97 -51.39 15.01
N ASP A 9 17.00 -51.29 14.08
CA ASP A 9 17.27 -51.30 12.64
C ASP A 9 16.78 -50.02 11.96
N GLN A 10 17.52 -49.58 10.95
CA GLN A 10 17.44 -48.26 10.33
C GLN A 10 16.68 -48.34 9.00
N ASN A 11 15.36 -48.09 8.99
CA ASN A 11 14.62 -47.50 7.85
C ASN A 11 13.10 -47.33 8.15
N GLY A 12 12.75 -46.45 9.09
CA GLY A 12 11.36 -46.17 9.50
C GLY A 12 10.50 -45.40 8.49
N LEU A 13 10.40 -45.86 7.24
CA LEU A 13 9.68 -45.18 6.15
C LEU A 13 8.18 -45.52 6.09
N ALA A 14 7.39 -44.92 6.98
CA ALA A 14 5.94 -45.05 6.98
C ALA A 14 5.25 -44.08 5.99
N ARG A 15 4.85 -44.60 4.81
CA ARG A 15 3.75 -44.12 3.93
C ARG A 15 3.46 -42.60 3.91
N ARG A 16 4.39 -41.76 3.42
CA ARG A 16 4.02 -40.48 2.76
C ARG A 16 5.03 -39.87 1.79
N GLN A 17 6.20 -40.48 1.59
CA GLN A 17 7.10 -40.15 0.48
C GLN A 17 6.62 -40.84 -0.81
N VAL A 18 5.73 -40.15 -1.52
CA VAL A 18 5.39 -40.41 -2.94
C VAL A 18 5.56 -39.07 -3.66
N ILE A 19 6.05 -39.10 -4.90
CA ILE A 19 6.56 -37.93 -5.65
C ILE A 19 7.95 -37.46 -5.13
N ILE A 20 8.95 -38.33 -5.29
CA ILE A 20 10.26 -38.00 -5.86
C ILE A 20 10.90 -39.32 -6.35
N GLY A 21 11.49 -39.31 -7.54
CA GLY A 21 12.41 -40.36 -8.01
C GLY A 21 11.81 -41.56 -8.74
N THR A 22 12.39 -41.84 -9.93
CA THR A 22 12.36 -43.09 -10.71
C THR A 22 11.33 -43.22 -11.84
N GLY A 23 11.39 -42.29 -12.81
CA GLY A 23 11.02 -42.56 -14.21
C GLY A 23 12.28 -42.92 -15.00
N ALA A 24 12.30 -44.09 -15.67
CA ALA A 24 13.54 -44.69 -16.16
C ALA A 24 14.27 -43.86 -17.24
N MET A 25 15.61 -43.87 -17.19
CA MET A 25 16.44 -43.45 -18.32
C MET A 25 16.30 -44.47 -19.46
N ALA A 26 15.83 -44.01 -20.62
CA ALA A 26 15.99 -44.70 -21.89
C ALA A 26 16.90 -43.83 -22.79
N ALA A 27 18.04 -44.38 -23.23
CA ALA A 27 19.07 -43.59 -23.89
C ALA A 27 18.72 -43.26 -25.35
N GLY A 28 18.64 -41.97 -25.67
CA GLY A 28 18.56 -41.43 -27.03
C GLY A 28 19.58 -40.32 -27.22
N VAL A 29 20.59 -40.52 -28.08
CA VAL A 29 21.72 -39.59 -28.24
C VAL A 29 21.39 -38.49 -29.24
N ALA A 30 21.00 -37.31 -28.74
CA ALA A 30 21.04 -36.03 -29.48
C ALA A 30 20.94 -34.82 -28.52
N LEU A 31 21.27 -33.63 -29.02
CA LEU A 31 21.03 -32.30 -28.42
C LEU A 31 21.92 -31.87 -27.23
N SER A 32 23.24 -32.04 -27.35
CA SER A 32 24.27 -31.30 -26.59
C SER A 32 24.33 -29.78 -26.92
N HIS A 33 23.21 -29.16 -27.30
CA HIS A 33 23.14 -27.80 -27.85
C HIS A 33 22.10 -26.87 -27.18
N PHE A 34 21.29 -27.35 -26.23
CA PHE A 34 20.32 -26.51 -25.51
C PHE A 34 20.83 -25.85 -24.21
N GLY A 35 22.12 -26.02 -23.88
CA GLY A 35 22.76 -25.44 -22.69
C GLY A 35 22.85 -23.90 -22.65
N GLY A 36 22.30 -23.19 -23.64
CA GLY A 36 22.26 -21.73 -23.71
C GLY A 36 20.88 -21.08 -23.46
N MET A 37 19.80 -21.86 -23.35
CA MET A 37 18.42 -21.30 -23.30
C MET A 37 17.64 -21.58 -22.00
N LEU A 38 18.33 -22.06 -20.96
CA LEU A 38 17.88 -21.87 -19.58
C LEU A 38 18.60 -20.66 -18.98
N ARG A 39 18.16 -19.46 -19.36
CA ARG A 39 18.37 -18.31 -18.48
C ARG A 39 17.58 -18.59 -17.21
N SER A 40 18.29 -18.83 -16.10
CA SER A 40 17.67 -18.71 -14.78
C SER A 40 17.00 -17.35 -14.69
N ALA A 41 15.77 -17.30 -14.19
CA ALA A 41 15.05 -16.05 -13.96
C ALA A 41 15.55 -15.37 -12.67
N GLU A 42 16.87 -15.31 -12.50
CA GLU A 42 17.52 -14.50 -11.49
C GLU A 42 17.24 -13.04 -11.82
N ALA A 43 16.32 -12.45 -11.06
CA ALA A 43 16.30 -11.01 -10.90
C ALA A 43 17.71 -10.60 -10.45
N LYS A 44 18.42 -9.84 -11.30
CA LYS A 44 19.65 -9.15 -10.91
C LYS A 44 19.26 -8.02 -9.97
N GLY A 45 18.94 -8.39 -8.73
CA GLY A 45 18.25 -7.54 -7.78
C GLY A 45 18.98 -6.22 -7.60
N GLY A 46 18.33 -5.13 -8.01
CA GLY A 46 18.59 -3.85 -7.34
C GLY A 46 18.31 -4.09 -5.84
N PRO A 47 19.19 -3.68 -4.93
CA PRO A 47 19.07 -4.03 -3.52
C PRO A 47 17.84 -3.33 -2.92
N THR A 48 16.70 -4.01 -2.92
CA THR A 48 15.43 -3.54 -2.32
C THR A 48 15.55 -3.29 -0.82
N GLU A 49 16.56 -3.87 -0.18
CA GLU A 49 16.93 -3.68 1.23
C GLU A 49 17.83 -2.45 1.47
N LYS A 50 18.34 -1.80 0.41
CA LYS A 50 19.15 -0.58 0.52
C LYS A 50 18.27 0.65 0.40
N TRP A 51 18.23 1.43 1.46
CA TRP A 51 17.47 2.67 1.55
C TRP A 51 18.39 3.91 1.44
N PRO A 52 17.87 5.06 0.98
CA PRO A 52 16.60 5.20 0.25
C PRO A 52 16.66 4.52 -1.13
N TRP A 53 15.51 4.15 -1.69
CA TRP A 53 15.42 3.79 -3.10
C TRP A 53 15.69 5.04 -3.97
N PRO A 54 16.25 4.89 -5.18
CA PRO A 54 16.66 6.02 -5.99
C PRO A 54 15.44 6.85 -6.45
N TYR A 55 15.33 8.08 -5.96
CA TYR A 55 14.21 8.98 -6.30
C TYR A 55 14.64 10.17 -7.16
N GLU A 56 13.87 10.41 -8.22
CA GLU A 56 13.85 11.66 -8.99
C GLU A 56 12.53 12.40 -8.71
N LYS A 57 12.59 13.74 -8.65
CA LYS A 57 11.39 14.57 -8.49
C LYS A 57 10.39 14.33 -9.63
N LEU A 58 9.12 14.25 -9.27
CA LEU A 58 7.99 14.06 -10.18
C LEU A 58 7.09 15.29 -10.23
N ASP A 59 6.33 15.44 -11.31
CA ASP A 59 5.27 16.44 -11.43
C ASP A 59 4.03 15.94 -10.63
N PRO A 60 3.58 16.66 -9.57
CA PRO A 60 2.40 16.27 -8.79
C PRO A 60 1.12 16.18 -9.64
N ALA A 61 0.94 17.09 -10.60
CA ALA A 61 -0.25 17.14 -11.46
C ALA A 61 -0.25 16.03 -12.52
N LYS A 62 0.91 15.72 -13.13
CA LYS A 62 1.05 14.52 -14.00
C LYS A 62 0.77 13.24 -13.20
N THR A 63 1.29 13.14 -11.98
CA THR A 63 1.08 11.98 -11.11
C THR A 63 -0.40 11.82 -10.76
N ALA A 64 -1.08 12.90 -10.42
CA ALA A 64 -2.52 12.92 -10.15
C ALA A 64 -3.37 12.48 -11.36
N GLU A 65 -3.04 12.93 -12.58
CA GLU A 65 -3.71 12.45 -13.81
C GLU A 65 -3.54 10.93 -14.01
N ILE A 66 -2.34 10.39 -13.76
CA ILE A 66 -2.09 8.94 -13.88
C ILE A 66 -2.93 8.19 -12.83
N ALA A 67 -2.88 8.62 -11.56
CA ALA A 67 -3.66 8.02 -10.47
C ALA A 67 -5.17 8.06 -10.73
N TYR A 68 -5.69 9.18 -11.25
CA TYR A 68 -7.11 9.29 -11.62
C TYR A 68 -7.49 8.26 -12.68
N ASN A 69 -6.71 8.15 -13.75
CA ASN A 69 -7.03 7.27 -14.87
C ASN A 69 -6.91 5.78 -14.50
N GLU A 70 -5.87 5.45 -13.75
CA GLU A 70 -5.51 4.09 -13.30
C GLU A 70 -6.43 3.56 -12.18
N TRP A 71 -7.09 4.44 -11.42
CA TRP A 71 -8.09 4.06 -10.42
C TRP A 71 -9.19 3.16 -10.98
N TYR A 72 -9.57 3.34 -12.24
CA TYR A 72 -10.61 2.55 -12.91
C TYR A 72 -10.16 1.13 -13.28
N ARG A 73 -8.86 0.81 -13.12
CA ARG A 73 -8.28 -0.51 -13.33
C ARG A 73 -7.97 -1.23 -12.01
N VAL A 74 -7.45 -0.50 -11.02
CA VAL A 74 -6.88 -1.09 -9.78
C VAL A 74 -7.28 -0.38 -8.47
N PHE A 75 -8.22 0.57 -8.53
CA PHE A 75 -8.79 1.27 -7.37
C PHE A 75 -7.77 2.04 -6.50
N CYS A 76 -8.19 2.41 -5.28
CA CYS A 76 -7.71 3.55 -4.51
C CYS A 76 -6.20 3.56 -4.22
N GLY A 77 -5.65 2.49 -3.65
CA GLY A 77 -4.26 2.46 -3.19
C GLY A 77 -3.27 2.03 -4.26
N CYS A 78 -3.63 1.01 -5.04
CA CYS A 78 -2.83 0.55 -6.16
C CYS A 78 -2.64 1.67 -7.21
N ALA A 79 -3.66 2.47 -7.51
CA ALA A 79 -3.50 3.59 -8.45
C ALA A 79 -2.54 4.68 -7.95
N VAL A 80 -2.49 4.93 -6.63
CA VAL A 80 -1.48 5.84 -6.04
C VAL A 80 -0.08 5.25 -6.21
N ILE A 81 0.13 3.97 -5.87
CA ILE A 81 1.41 3.27 -6.04
C ILE A 81 1.84 3.29 -7.51
N ASN A 82 0.98 2.83 -8.42
CA ASN A 82 1.23 2.77 -9.85
C ASN A 82 1.55 4.15 -10.44
N SER A 83 0.88 5.22 -10.00
CA SER A 83 1.12 6.58 -10.51
C SER A 83 2.52 7.13 -10.23
N VAL A 84 3.12 6.74 -9.10
CA VAL A 84 4.49 7.14 -8.73
C VAL A 84 5.51 6.15 -9.31
N PHE A 85 5.28 4.85 -9.14
CA PHE A 85 6.25 3.81 -9.49
C PHE A 85 6.37 3.56 -11.00
N SER A 86 5.32 3.80 -11.80
CA SER A 86 5.44 3.77 -13.27
C SER A 86 6.44 4.82 -13.77
N GLN A 87 6.32 6.06 -13.28
CA GLN A 87 7.20 7.17 -13.68
C GLN A 87 8.65 6.97 -13.21
N LEU A 88 8.85 6.41 -12.01
CA LEU A 88 10.20 6.07 -11.52
C LEU A 88 10.78 4.85 -12.26
N SER A 89 9.95 3.90 -12.69
CA SER A 89 10.34 2.80 -13.58
C SER A 89 10.79 3.30 -14.96
N GLU A 90 10.07 4.27 -15.54
CA GLU A 90 10.45 4.94 -16.80
C GLU A 90 11.77 5.71 -16.69
N LYS A 91 11.98 6.44 -15.59
CA LYS A 91 13.15 7.31 -15.36
C LYS A 91 14.40 6.54 -14.93
N ILE A 92 14.24 5.57 -14.03
CA ILE A 92 15.34 4.98 -13.22
C ILE A 92 15.42 3.47 -13.40
N GLY A 93 14.31 2.80 -13.70
CA GLY A 93 14.24 1.35 -13.85
C GLY A 93 14.09 0.62 -12.50
N GLU A 94 15.15 -0.03 -12.05
CA GLU A 94 15.09 -0.82 -10.80
C GLU A 94 15.19 0.06 -9.54
N PRO A 95 14.51 -0.31 -8.43
CA PRO A 95 13.70 -1.51 -8.24
C PRO A 95 12.24 -1.38 -8.73
N TYR A 96 11.80 -0.18 -9.13
CA TYR A 96 10.39 0.09 -9.49
C TYR A 96 9.86 -0.78 -10.64
N ARG A 97 10.71 -1.07 -11.63
CA ARG A 97 10.37 -1.91 -12.79
C ARG A 97 10.05 -3.36 -12.42
N SER A 98 10.69 -3.89 -11.39
CA SER A 98 10.43 -5.25 -10.87
C SER A 98 9.40 -5.26 -9.73
N PHE A 99 8.92 -4.11 -9.25
CA PHE A 99 8.01 -4.05 -8.12
C PHE A 99 6.57 -4.45 -8.53
N PRO A 100 5.95 -5.45 -7.87
CA PRO A 100 4.66 -6.00 -8.27
C PRO A 100 3.48 -5.12 -7.80
N SER A 101 3.44 -3.87 -8.27
CA SER A 101 2.49 -2.83 -7.80
C SER A 101 1.03 -3.27 -7.86
N ASP A 102 0.63 -3.98 -8.92
CA ASP A 102 -0.73 -4.51 -9.10
C ASP A 102 -1.19 -5.48 -8.01
N ALA A 103 -0.25 -6.11 -7.27
CA ALA A 103 -0.58 -6.94 -6.12
C ALA A 103 -1.30 -6.15 -5.01
N PHE A 104 -1.20 -4.82 -4.98
CA PHE A 104 -1.83 -3.94 -4.00
C PHE A 104 -3.28 -3.53 -4.35
N VAL A 105 -3.91 -4.17 -5.35
CA VAL A 105 -5.34 -3.97 -5.66
C VAL A 105 -6.26 -4.24 -4.46
N PHE A 106 -5.87 -5.12 -3.53
CA PHE A 106 -6.63 -5.42 -2.31
C PHE A 106 -6.88 -4.19 -1.40
N LEU A 107 -6.13 -3.10 -1.57
CA LEU A 107 -6.34 -1.83 -0.87
C LEU A 107 -7.70 -1.16 -1.23
N GLU A 108 -8.43 -1.68 -2.23
CA GLU A 108 -9.77 -1.21 -2.60
C GLU A 108 -10.77 -1.27 -1.43
N GLY A 109 -11.80 -0.41 -1.48
CA GLY A 109 -12.89 -0.40 -0.49
C GLY A 109 -12.49 -0.23 0.98
N GLY A 110 -11.21 0.11 1.25
CA GLY A 110 -10.63 0.07 2.58
C GLY A 110 -10.33 -1.35 3.06
N GLN A 111 -9.47 -2.06 2.31
CA GLN A 111 -9.16 -3.49 2.41
C GLN A 111 -10.35 -4.37 1.97
N VAL A 112 -10.35 -4.78 0.69
CA VAL A 112 -11.35 -5.67 0.04
C VAL A 112 -12.82 -5.39 0.43
N GLY A 113 -13.17 -4.11 0.57
CA GLY A 113 -14.53 -3.67 0.89
C GLY A 113 -14.91 -3.55 2.38
N TRP A 114 -14.00 -3.83 3.33
CA TRP A 114 -14.30 -3.74 4.77
C TRP A 114 -14.47 -2.31 5.32
N GLY A 115 -14.18 -1.28 4.53
CA GLY A 115 -14.39 0.12 4.95
C GLY A 115 -13.37 0.64 5.97
N THR A 116 -12.25 -0.06 6.18
CA THR A 116 -11.19 0.30 7.13
C THR A 116 -10.33 1.48 6.61
N ILE A 117 -9.00 1.52 6.81
CA ILE A 117 -8.14 2.59 6.28
C ILE A 117 -8.40 2.82 4.77
N CYS A 118 -8.57 4.07 4.34
CA CYS A 118 -8.77 4.36 2.93
C CYS A 118 -7.55 3.93 2.10
N GLY A 119 -7.80 3.24 0.99
CA GLY A 119 -6.72 2.73 0.14
C GLY A 119 -5.77 3.81 -0.36
N SER A 120 -6.24 5.03 -0.63
CA SER A 120 -5.41 6.12 -1.17
C SER A 120 -4.28 6.56 -0.22
N PRO A 121 -4.53 6.97 1.05
CA PRO A 121 -3.45 7.23 2.00
C PRO A 121 -2.65 5.96 2.31
N ALA A 122 -3.26 4.77 2.37
CA ALA A 122 -2.50 3.52 2.55
C ALA A 122 -1.47 3.28 1.42
N GLY A 123 -1.84 3.53 0.17
CA GLY A 123 -0.95 3.46 -0.99
C GLY A 123 0.16 4.51 -0.97
N ALA A 124 -0.16 5.74 -0.55
CA ALA A 124 0.85 6.79 -0.37
C ALA A 124 1.85 6.45 0.75
N ASN A 125 1.39 5.87 1.85
CA ASN A 125 2.23 5.44 2.96
C ASN A 125 3.20 4.32 2.52
N ILE A 126 2.73 3.39 1.68
CA ILE A 126 3.57 2.37 1.03
C ILE A 126 4.63 3.02 0.14
N VAL A 127 4.23 3.96 -0.73
CA VAL A 127 5.14 4.71 -1.61
C VAL A 127 6.22 5.44 -0.80
N ALA A 128 5.86 6.18 0.25
CA ALA A 128 6.82 6.95 1.06
C ALA A 128 7.81 6.06 1.82
N ASN A 129 7.35 4.95 2.43
CA ASN A 129 8.23 4.05 3.19
C ASN A 129 9.11 3.17 2.28
N LEU A 130 8.71 2.93 1.02
CA LEU A 130 9.56 2.27 0.02
C LEU A 130 10.55 3.22 -0.65
N ILE A 131 10.23 4.52 -0.79
CA ILE A 131 11.18 5.48 -1.36
C ILE A 131 12.23 5.90 -0.33
N ILE A 132 11.80 6.36 0.85
CA ILE A 132 12.70 6.90 1.88
C ILE A 132 13.34 5.77 2.71
N GLY A 133 12.60 4.69 2.94
CA GLY A 133 12.96 3.59 3.81
C GLY A 133 12.18 3.58 5.14
N PRO A 134 12.16 2.44 5.85
CA PRO A 134 11.43 2.29 7.11
C PRO A 134 12.29 2.65 8.33
N ARG A 135 11.63 2.99 9.45
CA ARG A 135 12.29 3.33 10.74
C ARG A 135 13.29 2.28 11.25
N ILE A 136 13.05 1.00 10.96
CA ILE A 136 13.97 -0.10 11.34
C ILE A 136 15.31 -0.07 10.59
N ALA A 137 15.42 0.72 9.51
CA ALA A 137 16.66 0.98 8.78
C ALA A 137 17.24 2.39 9.09
N GLY A 138 16.73 3.08 10.12
CA GLY A 138 17.17 4.41 10.52
C GLY A 138 16.51 5.58 9.79
N ALA A 139 15.67 5.32 8.79
CA ALA A 139 14.95 6.36 8.03
C ALA A 139 13.61 6.71 8.71
N SER A 140 13.42 7.97 9.11
CA SER A 140 12.24 8.40 9.88
C SER A 140 11.16 9.07 9.02
N GLU A 141 11.58 9.74 7.96
CA GLU A 141 10.77 10.71 7.22
C GLU A 141 9.67 10.03 6.40
N GLY A 142 9.88 8.79 5.95
CA GLY A 142 8.83 7.95 5.37
C GLY A 142 7.70 7.61 6.34
N HIS A 143 7.97 7.54 7.65
CA HIS A 143 6.94 7.39 8.68
C HIS A 143 6.26 8.72 9.03
N HIS A 144 7.01 9.83 9.01
CA HIS A 144 6.45 11.16 9.23
C HIS A 144 5.50 11.57 8.10
N ILE A 145 5.91 11.41 6.83
CA ILE A 145 5.02 11.58 5.65
C ILE A 145 3.76 10.69 5.77
N ALA A 146 3.90 9.47 6.30
CA ALA A 146 2.76 8.57 6.50
C ALA A 146 1.79 9.02 7.61
N SER A 147 2.21 9.87 8.55
CA SER A 147 1.35 10.51 9.56
C SER A 147 0.72 11.78 8.98
N ASP A 148 1.55 12.66 8.40
CA ASP A 148 1.15 13.87 7.69
C ASP A 148 0.05 13.61 6.64
N ILE A 149 0.18 12.56 5.82
CA ILE A 149 -0.83 12.20 4.81
C ILE A 149 -2.14 11.70 5.45
N MET A 150 -2.08 11.00 6.58
CA MET A 150 -3.27 10.50 7.29
C MET A 150 -4.04 11.65 7.95
N GLN A 151 -3.33 12.64 8.50
CA GLN A 151 -3.91 13.85 9.07
C GLN A 151 -4.48 14.75 7.97
N TRP A 152 -3.68 15.09 6.96
CA TRP A 152 -4.10 15.85 5.78
C TRP A 152 -5.34 15.24 5.10
N TYR A 153 -5.38 13.92 4.93
CA TYR A 153 -6.53 13.23 4.34
C TYR A 153 -7.80 13.39 5.19
N SER A 154 -7.65 13.39 6.52
CA SER A 154 -8.76 13.47 7.46
C SER A 154 -9.33 14.89 7.53
N GLU A 155 -8.48 15.91 7.50
CA GLU A 155 -8.83 17.33 7.70
C GLU A 155 -9.17 18.07 6.39
N THR A 156 -8.63 17.64 5.25
CA THR A 156 -8.85 18.31 3.95
C THR A 156 -10.24 18.03 3.37
N ALA A 157 -10.88 19.07 2.86
CA ALA A 157 -12.11 18.94 2.07
C ALA A 157 -11.84 18.28 0.70
N LEU A 158 -11.93 16.95 0.65
CA LEU A 158 -11.53 16.14 -0.50
C LEU A 158 -12.71 15.78 -1.43
N PRO A 159 -12.49 15.65 -2.76
CA PRO A 159 -11.20 15.72 -3.46
C PRO A 159 -10.76 17.14 -3.85
N THR A 160 -9.46 17.43 -3.77
CA THR A 160 -8.89 18.71 -4.25
C THR A 160 -8.54 18.67 -5.74
N PHE A 161 -8.24 17.49 -6.30
CA PHE A 161 -7.87 17.33 -7.70
C PHE A 161 -9.08 17.24 -8.65
N THR A 162 -8.99 17.93 -9.79
CA THR A 162 -9.91 17.76 -10.93
C THR A 162 -9.13 17.36 -12.18
N PRO A 163 -9.46 16.21 -12.80
CA PRO A 163 -8.77 15.72 -14.00
C PRO A 163 -9.15 16.52 -15.25
N LYS A 164 -8.22 16.63 -16.20
CA LYS A 164 -8.44 17.27 -17.52
C LYS A 164 -9.54 16.59 -18.34
N THR A 165 -9.74 15.29 -18.15
CA THR A 165 -10.77 14.51 -18.86
C THR A 165 -11.54 13.65 -17.85
N PRO A 166 -12.56 14.21 -17.17
CA PRO A 166 -13.40 13.46 -16.26
C PRO A 166 -14.19 12.36 -16.99
N LYS A 167 -14.14 11.13 -16.44
CA LYS A 167 -15.02 10.01 -16.83
C LYS A 167 -16.44 10.15 -16.29
N ASN A 168 -16.68 11.13 -15.42
CA ASN A 168 -18.01 11.61 -15.05
C ASN A 168 -18.09 13.14 -15.16
N SER A 169 -19.09 13.64 -15.89
CA SER A 169 -19.39 15.06 -16.07
C SER A 169 -20.08 15.72 -14.86
N THR A 170 -20.66 14.93 -13.95
CA THR A 170 -21.31 15.44 -12.74
C THR A 170 -20.30 16.19 -11.86
N LYS A 171 -20.69 17.36 -11.33
CA LYS A 171 -19.85 18.15 -10.42
C LYS A 171 -19.73 17.42 -9.07
N ILE A 172 -18.61 16.73 -8.87
CA ILE A 172 -18.26 16.12 -7.59
C ILE A 172 -18.05 17.21 -6.53
N ILE A 173 -18.82 17.16 -5.44
CA ILE A 173 -18.62 18.03 -4.27
C ILE A 173 -17.47 17.54 -3.38
N THR A 174 -16.93 18.44 -2.57
CA THR A 174 -15.88 18.16 -1.59
C THR A 174 -16.45 17.97 -0.19
N THR A 175 -15.87 17.05 0.60
CA THR A 175 -16.20 16.87 2.02
C THR A 175 -14.93 16.52 2.81
N THR A 176 -14.74 17.16 3.95
CA THR A 176 -13.84 16.67 5.00
C THR A 176 -14.41 15.37 5.60
N SER A 177 -13.56 14.43 6.03
CA SER A 177 -14.00 13.17 6.62
C SER A 177 -13.78 13.06 8.12
N ASP A 178 -12.89 13.89 8.69
CA ASP A 178 -12.48 13.89 10.09
C ASP A 178 -11.91 12.52 10.52
N SER A 179 -11.48 11.73 9.53
CA SER A 179 -11.22 10.29 9.63
C SER A 179 -10.43 9.78 8.42
N PRO A 180 -9.42 8.91 8.62
CA PRO A 180 -8.74 8.19 7.55
C PRO A 180 -9.50 6.95 7.06
N LEU A 181 -10.66 6.63 7.66
CA LEU A 181 -11.43 5.42 7.33
C LEU A 181 -12.25 5.63 6.05
N CYS A 182 -12.21 4.63 5.17
CA CYS A 182 -12.97 4.58 3.94
C CYS A 182 -14.48 4.61 4.20
N HIS A 183 -14.95 3.91 5.24
CA HIS A 183 -16.36 3.92 5.65
C HIS A 183 -16.85 5.34 5.96
N ILE A 184 -16.14 6.08 6.81
CA ILE A 184 -16.52 7.43 7.22
C ILE A 184 -16.36 8.43 6.06
N SER A 185 -15.23 8.40 5.35
CA SER A 185 -14.96 9.32 4.24
C SER A 185 -15.90 9.12 3.04
N VAL A 186 -16.27 7.88 2.71
CA VAL A 186 -17.27 7.61 1.67
C VAL A 186 -18.69 7.87 2.19
N GLY A 187 -18.99 7.51 3.44
CA GLY A 187 -20.32 7.70 4.05
C GLY A 187 -20.71 9.17 4.22
N LYS A 188 -19.82 10.01 4.78
CA LYS A 188 -20.02 11.46 4.87
C LYS A 188 -20.23 12.09 3.50
N TRP A 189 -19.43 11.70 2.50
CA TRP A 189 -19.58 12.18 1.13
C TRP A 189 -20.91 11.74 0.49
N MET A 190 -21.27 10.45 0.55
CA MET A 190 -22.52 9.94 -0.01
C MET A 190 -23.74 10.63 0.59
N LYS A 191 -23.75 10.86 1.92
CA LYS A 191 -24.82 11.58 2.63
C LYS A 191 -24.93 13.05 2.20
N ALA A 192 -23.81 13.71 1.90
CA ALA A 192 -23.78 15.11 1.48
C ALA A 192 -24.09 15.31 -0.02
N ALA A 193 -23.78 14.31 -0.85
CA ALA A 193 -23.92 14.37 -2.31
C ALA A 193 -25.19 13.70 -2.85
N ASP A 194 -25.93 12.97 -2.00
CA ASP A 194 -27.13 12.18 -2.34
C ASP A 194 -26.91 11.12 -3.45
N PHE A 195 -25.76 10.44 -3.40
CA PHE A 195 -25.40 9.37 -4.34
C PHE A 195 -25.15 8.03 -3.64
N GLU A 196 -25.69 6.95 -4.20
CA GLU A 196 -25.55 5.60 -3.67
C GLU A 196 -24.17 4.96 -3.97
N LEU A 197 -23.82 3.87 -3.27
CA LEU A 197 -22.46 3.34 -3.25
C LEU A 197 -21.95 2.84 -4.61
N LYS A 198 -22.82 2.37 -5.52
CA LYS A 198 -22.41 1.85 -6.84
C LYS A 198 -22.43 2.92 -7.94
N SER A 199 -22.92 4.13 -7.64
CA SER A 199 -23.00 5.28 -8.55
C SER A 199 -21.68 5.57 -9.29
N PRO A 200 -21.74 6.05 -10.55
CA PRO A 200 -20.60 6.62 -11.26
C PRO A 200 -19.96 7.79 -10.49
N GLU A 201 -20.74 8.59 -9.77
CA GLU A 201 -20.31 9.76 -9.02
C GLU A 201 -19.43 9.38 -7.82
N ARG A 202 -19.85 8.40 -7.01
CA ARG A 202 -19.03 7.91 -5.89
C ARG A 202 -17.72 7.31 -6.38
N LYS A 203 -17.77 6.56 -7.50
CA LYS A 203 -16.57 6.01 -8.16
C LYS A 203 -15.62 7.12 -8.62
N ASP A 204 -16.14 8.12 -9.32
CA ASP A 204 -15.36 9.28 -9.78
C ASP A 204 -14.77 10.09 -8.62
N ARG A 205 -15.53 10.29 -7.52
CA ARG A 205 -15.01 10.86 -6.27
C ARG A 205 -13.84 10.06 -5.72
N CYS A 206 -13.95 8.73 -5.63
CA CYS A 206 -12.85 7.88 -5.17
C CYS A 206 -11.61 7.98 -6.09
N ALA A 207 -11.78 8.08 -7.41
CA ALA A 207 -10.69 8.31 -8.35
C ALA A 207 -10.02 9.69 -8.16
N ARG A 208 -10.80 10.76 -8.01
CA ARG A 208 -10.28 12.11 -7.71
C ARG A 208 -9.61 12.19 -6.34
N VAL A 209 -10.09 11.44 -5.34
CA VAL A 209 -9.44 11.33 -4.03
C VAL A 209 -8.08 10.64 -4.16
N ALA A 210 -8.00 9.52 -4.88
CA ALA A 210 -6.71 8.86 -5.15
C ALA A 210 -5.74 9.80 -5.87
N ALA A 211 -6.21 10.54 -6.87
CA ALA A 211 -5.42 11.57 -7.55
C ALA A 211 -4.98 12.72 -6.64
N SER A 212 -5.84 13.17 -5.73
CA SER A 212 -5.51 14.19 -4.72
C SER A 212 -4.41 13.70 -3.77
N THR A 213 -4.48 12.44 -3.33
CA THR A 213 -3.42 11.84 -2.48
C THR A 213 -2.12 11.60 -3.27
N ALA A 214 -2.21 11.19 -4.53
CA ALA A 214 -1.04 11.03 -5.41
C ALA A 214 -0.33 12.36 -5.70
N TYR A 215 -1.08 13.46 -5.80
CA TYR A 215 -0.54 14.82 -5.83
C TYR A 215 0.24 15.11 -4.53
N ARG A 216 -0.42 14.97 -3.37
CA ARG A 216 0.15 15.35 -2.06
C ARG A 216 1.38 14.54 -1.67
N VAL A 217 1.42 13.23 -1.95
CA VAL A 217 2.62 12.41 -1.66
C VAL A 217 3.81 12.83 -2.53
N VAL A 218 3.59 13.30 -3.77
CA VAL A 218 4.67 13.78 -4.62
C VAL A 218 5.18 15.16 -4.20
N GLU A 219 4.32 16.05 -3.67
CA GLU A 219 4.81 17.27 -2.99
C GLU A 219 5.77 16.90 -1.86
N LEU A 220 5.31 16.09 -0.90
CA LEU A 220 6.10 15.72 0.29
C LEU A 220 7.40 14.97 -0.06
N LEU A 221 7.40 14.15 -1.11
CA LEU A 221 8.61 13.48 -1.62
C LEU A 221 9.56 14.43 -2.37
N ASN A 222 9.03 15.43 -3.09
CA ASN A 222 9.84 16.48 -3.70
C ASN A 222 10.49 17.37 -2.64
N ASP A 223 9.73 17.75 -1.60
CA ASP A 223 10.22 18.54 -0.47
C ASP A 223 11.29 17.78 0.30
N TRP A 224 11.07 16.49 0.59
CA TRP A 224 12.09 15.62 1.20
C TRP A 224 13.35 15.50 0.32
N LYS A 225 13.17 15.36 -1.00
CA LYS A 225 14.29 15.25 -1.97
C LYS A 225 15.13 16.52 -2.05
N ASP A 226 14.53 17.69 -1.82
CA ASP A 226 15.23 18.98 -1.77
C ASP A 226 15.76 19.33 -0.36
N GLY A 227 15.44 18.53 0.67
CA GLY A 227 15.83 18.78 2.06
C GLY A 227 14.92 19.75 2.83
N ASN A 228 13.73 20.05 2.29
CA ASN A 228 12.77 21.03 2.81
C ASN A 228 11.57 20.38 3.55
N PHE A 229 11.50 19.05 3.65
CA PHE A 229 10.39 18.39 4.35
C PHE A 229 10.48 18.57 5.87
N GLU A 230 9.49 19.27 6.42
CA GLU A 230 9.19 19.32 7.85
C GLU A 230 7.88 18.54 8.11
N SER A 231 7.85 17.71 9.18
CA SER A 231 6.63 16.97 9.54
C SER A 231 5.63 17.89 10.21
N THR A 232 4.40 17.86 9.71
CA THR A 232 3.27 18.68 10.17
C THR A 232 2.34 17.96 11.12
N SER A 233 2.42 16.62 11.22
CA SER A 233 1.54 15.82 12.10
C SER A 233 2.00 15.80 13.56
N ASP A 234 1.15 16.30 14.46
CA ASP A 234 1.39 16.44 15.91
C ASP A 234 0.58 15.44 16.78
N PHE A 235 -0.53 14.96 16.23
CA PHE A 235 -1.54 14.13 16.89
C PHE A 235 -1.36 12.62 16.60
N THR A 236 -1.43 11.80 17.65
CA THR A 236 -1.83 10.38 17.49
C THR A 236 -2.70 9.95 18.66
N CYS A 237 -3.75 9.15 18.42
CA CYS A 237 -4.59 8.61 19.50
C CYS A 237 -3.80 7.79 20.54
N ALA A 238 -2.70 7.13 20.12
CA ALA A 238 -1.86 6.38 21.03
C ALA A 238 -1.11 7.28 22.03
N LYS A 239 -0.78 8.52 21.63
CA LYS A 239 -0.18 9.56 22.48
C LYS A 239 -1.22 10.28 23.35
N GLU A 240 -2.35 10.69 22.77
CA GLU A 240 -3.37 11.49 23.48
C GLU A 240 -4.30 10.65 24.37
N PHE A 241 -4.60 9.41 23.97
CA PHE A 241 -5.63 8.57 24.62
C PHE A 241 -5.13 7.18 25.04
N GLY A 242 -3.87 6.82 24.76
CA GLY A 242 -3.30 5.51 25.10
C GLY A 242 -3.83 4.33 24.27
N ILE A 243 -4.59 4.58 23.19
CA ILE A 243 -5.19 3.56 22.33
C ILE A 243 -5.09 3.94 20.85
N THR A 244 -4.98 2.96 19.95
CA THR A 244 -5.07 3.20 18.51
C THR A 244 -6.50 3.55 18.11
N GLY A 245 -6.68 4.57 17.26
CA GLY A 245 -7.99 5.14 16.95
C GLY A 245 -7.92 6.22 15.87
N GLN A 246 -8.88 7.14 15.89
CA GLN A 246 -8.95 8.32 15.01
C GLN A 246 -9.44 9.55 15.79
N TYR A 247 -9.34 10.73 15.16
CA TYR A 247 -9.62 12.06 15.71
C TYR A 247 -10.99 12.23 16.39
N ASN A 248 -11.99 11.41 16.01
CA ASN A 248 -13.41 11.63 16.33
C ASN A 248 -14.13 10.37 16.89
N CYS A 249 -13.52 9.65 17.85
CA CYS A 249 -14.12 8.45 18.48
C CYS A 249 -15.62 8.59 18.82
N ASN A 250 -16.02 9.75 19.36
CA ASN A 250 -17.39 10.02 19.80
C ASN A 250 -18.41 10.11 18.66
N GLU A 251 -18.02 10.39 17.41
CA GLU A 251 -18.94 10.35 16.25
C GLU A 251 -19.48 8.93 16.00
N CYS A 252 -18.66 7.91 16.26
CA CYS A 252 -19.01 6.50 16.05
C CYS A 252 -19.52 5.82 17.33
N HIS A 253 -18.96 6.17 18.48
CA HIS A 253 -19.20 5.49 19.75
C HIS A 253 -20.17 6.21 20.70
N GLY A 254 -20.41 7.52 20.50
CA GLY A 254 -21.05 8.37 21.51
C GLY A 254 -20.28 8.28 22.83
N GLU A 255 -20.98 8.00 23.92
CA GLU A 255 -20.42 7.80 25.26
C GLU A 255 -19.71 6.44 25.46
N LYS A 256 -19.75 5.53 24.46
CA LYS A 256 -19.26 4.14 24.58
C LYS A 256 -17.89 3.93 23.92
N VAL A 257 -16.96 4.85 24.19
CA VAL A 257 -15.57 4.74 23.74
C VAL A 257 -14.85 3.65 24.55
N PRO A 258 -14.08 2.74 23.94
CA PRO A 258 -13.30 1.75 24.68
C PRO A 258 -12.15 2.41 25.44
N GLU A 259 -12.12 2.25 26.76
CA GLU A 259 -11.02 2.73 27.61
C GLU A 259 -9.84 1.74 27.62
N PRO A 260 -8.60 2.16 27.30
CA PRO A 260 -7.42 1.33 27.49
C PRO A 260 -7.03 1.27 28.99
N PRO A 261 -6.36 0.19 29.43
CA PRO A 261 -5.81 0.13 30.78
C PRO A 261 -4.70 1.19 30.94
N ALA A 262 -4.77 1.98 32.02
CA ALA A 262 -3.75 2.98 32.32
C ALA A 262 -2.34 2.34 32.43
N PRO A 263 -1.28 3.00 31.93
CA PRO A 263 0.08 2.49 32.04
C PRO A 263 0.47 2.34 33.50
N LYS A 264 1.05 1.18 33.86
CA LYS A 264 1.62 0.97 35.19
C LYS A 264 2.74 1.98 35.41
N LYS A 265 2.67 2.74 36.51
CA LYS A 265 3.77 3.61 36.94
C LYS A 265 5.00 2.74 37.21
N SER A 266 6.10 3.07 36.54
CA SER A 266 7.45 2.53 36.75
C SER A 266 8.10 3.16 37.98
#